data_AF-A0A6G0VGY7-F1
#
_entry.id   AF-A0A6G0VGY7-F1
#
_cell.length_a   1.000
_cell.length_b   1.000
_cell.length_c   1.000
_cell.angle_alpha   90.00
_cell.angle_beta   90.00
_cell.angle_gamma   90.00
#
_symmetry.space_group_name_H-M   'P 1'
#
loop_
_entity.id
_entity.type
_entity.pdbx_description
1 polymer ?
#
loop_
_entity_poly.entity_id
_entity_poly.type
_entity_poly.pdbx_seq_one_letter_code
_entity_poly.pdbx_strand_id
1 'polypeptide(L)'
;MAMLSENIPFNKLKNKLLSNFLEKHTDKKMPDESTLGKNYVDKCFNETINSIRKYVENKKIWISIDETSDVEGRYVANVIVGTLEISEPGKSFLLNCEVLEK
;
A
#
# COMPACT_ATOMS: atom_id res chain seq x y z
N MET A 1 1.04 -10.71 0.02
CA MET A 1 1.71 -10.86 -1.30
C MET A 1 3.09 -10.25 -1.17
N ALA A 2 4.17 -11.05 -1.12
CA ALA A 2 5.48 -10.58 -0.65
C ALA A 2 6.02 -9.36 -1.41
N MET A 3 5.94 -9.34 -2.74
CA MET A 3 6.46 -8.21 -3.52
C MET A 3 5.76 -6.89 -3.21
N LEU A 4 4.44 -6.88 -3.11
CA LEU A 4 3.67 -5.67 -2.80
C LEU A 4 3.97 -5.20 -1.36
N SER A 5 4.06 -6.14 -0.42
CA SER A 5 4.40 -5.84 0.99
C SER A 5 5.81 -5.26 1.15
N GLU A 6 6.75 -5.64 0.29
CA GLU A 6 8.14 -5.15 0.29
C GLU A 6 8.36 -3.96 -0.67
N ASN A 7 7.28 -3.31 -1.16
CA ASN A 7 7.35 -2.20 -2.12
C ASN A 7 8.16 -2.53 -3.40
N ILE A 8 8.14 -3.79 -3.85
CA ILE A 8 8.81 -4.25 -5.06
C ILE A 8 7.85 -4.14 -6.24
N PRO A 9 8.15 -3.30 -7.25
CA PRO A 9 7.28 -3.15 -8.41
C PRO A 9 7.15 -4.46 -9.22
N PHE A 10 5.94 -4.77 -9.69
CA PHE A 10 5.71 -5.99 -10.48
C PHE A 10 6.46 -6.00 -11.81
N ASN A 11 6.81 -4.84 -12.38
CA ASN A 11 7.65 -4.77 -13.57
C ASN A 11 9.00 -5.48 -13.41
N LYS A 12 9.50 -5.68 -12.18
CA LYS A 12 10.73 -6.44 -11.90
C LYS A 12 10.62 -7.89 -12.34
N LEU A 13 9.42 -8.45 -12.43
CA LEU A 13 9.16 -9.80 -12.92
C LEU A 13 9.39 -9.95 -14.43
N LYS A 14 9.50 -8.84 -15.18
CA LYS A 14 9.93 -8.89 -16.59
C LYS A 14 11.39 -9.31 -16.74
N ASN A 15 12.17 -9.28 -15.67
CA ASN A 15 13.53 -9.82 -15.67
C ASN A 15 13.47 -11.35 -15.77
N LYS A 16 13.97 -11.90 -16.89
CA LYS A 16 13.96 -13.35 -17.15
C LYS A 16 14.70 -14.17 -16.10
N LEU A 17 15.79 -13.66 -15.52
CA LEU A 17 16.53 -14.39 -14.48
C LEU A 17 15.69 -14.53 -13.21
N LEU A 18 15.05 -13.44 -12.78
CA LEU A 18 14.15 -13.45 -11.62
C LEU A 18 12.92 -14.32 -11.87
N SER A 19 12.28 -14.19 -13.03
CA SER A 19 11.13 -15.00 -13.40
C SER A 19 11.48 -16.49 -13.40
N ASN A 20 12.55 -16.89 -14.09
CA ASN A 20 12.99 -18.29 -14.15
C ASN A 20 13.36 -18.83 -12.77
N PHE A 21 13.99 -18.02 -11.92
CA PHE A 21 14.29 -18.40 -10.54
C PHE A 21 13.00 -18.69 -9.77
N LEU A 22 12.01 -17.80 -9.83
CA LEU A 22 10.74 -17.97 -9.12
C LEU A 22 9.93 -19.14 -9.67
N GLU A 23 9.89 -19.33 -10.99
CA GLU A 23 9.22 -20.48 -11.61
C GLU A 23 9.86 -21.80 -11.18
N LYS A 24 11.21 -21.88 -11.17
CA LYS A 24 11.96 -23.06 -10.73
C LYS A 24 11.70 -23.44 -9.28
N HIS A 25 11.51 -22.46 -8.39
CA HIS A 25 11.36 -22.71 -6.95
C HIS A 25 9.91 -22.80 -6.48
N THR A 26 8.94 -22.44 -7.32
CA THR A 26 7.51 -22.46 -6.98
C THR A 26 6.70 -23.48 -7.77
N ASP A 27 7.30 -24.10 -8.79
CA ASP A 27 6.65 -24.99 -9.77
C ASP A 27 5.39 -24.36 -10.41
N LYS A 28 5.37 -23.03 -10.50
CA LYS A 28 4.26 -22.25 -11.05
C LYS A 28 4.80 -21.31 -12.12
N LYS A 29 4.08 -21.23 -13.23
CA LYS A 29 4.36 -20.22 -14.27
C LYS A 29 4.13 -18.82 -13.70
N MET A 30 5.06 -17.91 -13.98
CA MET A 30 4.96 -16.54 -13.52
C MET A 30 3.83 -15.83 -14.28
N PRO A 31 2.79 -15.30 -13.59
CA PRO A 31 1.81 -14.44 -14.23
C PRO A 31 2.45 -13.13 -14.70
N ASP A 32 1.88 -12.54 -15.75
CA ASP A 32 2.30 -11.21 -16.19
C ASP A 32 1.90 -10.12 -15.19
N GLU A 33 2.55 -8.96 -15.32
CA GLU A 33 2.33 -7.78 -14.47
C GLU A 33 0.86 -7.33 -14.41
N SER A 34 0.13 -7.38 -15.52
CA SER A 34 -1.28 -6.98 -15.55
C SER A 34 -2.16 -7.98 -14.80
N THR A 35 -1.89 -9.28 -14.96
CA THR A 35 -2.58 -10.34 -14.19
C THR A 35 -2.32 -10.20 -12.69
N LEU A 36 -1.09 -9.86 -12.29
CA LEU A 36 -0.77 -9.61 -10.88
C LEU A 36 -1.47 -8.36 -10.34
N GLY A 37 -1.45 -7.28 -11.12
CA GLY A 37 -2.13 -6.03 -10.79
C GLY A 37 -3.61 -6.25 -10.50
N LYS A 38 -4.35 -6.83 -11.46
CA LYS A 38 -5.82 -6.98 -11.37
C LYS A 38 -6.28 -7.92 -10.27
N ASN A 39 -5.55 -9.01 -10.03
CA ASN A 39 -6.05 -10.07 -9.14
C ASN A 39 -5.63 -9.90 -7.68
N TYR A 40 -4.56 -9.15 -7.40
CA TYR A 40 -3.97 -9.12 -6.07
C TYR A 40 -3.86 -7.74 -5.44
N VAL A 41 -3.78 -6.66 -6.23
CA VAL A 41 -3.68 -5.30 -5.67
C VAL A 41 -4.93 -4.98 -4.86
N ASP A 42 -6.12 -5.18 -5.45
CA ASP A 42 -7.39 -4.92 -4.76
C ASP A 42 -7.56 -5.78 -3.51
N LYS A 43 -7.13 -7.05 -3.58
CA LYS A 43 -7.19 -7.96 -2.43
C LYS A 43 -6.31 -7.45 -1.28
N CYS A 44 -5.04 -7.14 -1.56
CA CYS A 44 -4.13 -6.64 -0.54
C CYS A 44 -4.58 -5.29 0.02
N PHE A 45 -5.05 -4.38 -0.84
CA PHE A 45 -5.60 -3.09 -0.40
C PHE A 45 -6.77 -3.29 0.57
N ASN A 46 -7.75 -4.10 0.20
CA ASN A 46 -8.92 -4.38 1.03
C ASN A 46 -8.54 -5.05 2.37
N GLU A 47 -7.61 -6.00 2.35
CA GLU A 47 -7.07 -6.63 3.56
C GLU A 47 -6.42 -5.58 4.49
N THR A 48 -5.59 -4.69 3.95
CA THR A 48 -4.92 -3.62 4.71
C THR A 48 -5.92 -2.61 5.28
N ILE A 49 -6.86 -2.11 4.48
CA ILE A 49 -7.88 -1.16 4.93
C ILE A 49 -8.77 -1.77 6.01
N ASN A 50 -9.17 -3.03 5.86
CA ASN A 50 -9.96 -3.72 6.90
C ASN A 50 -9.15 -3.91 8.19
N SER A 51 -7.85 -4.14 8.09
CA SER A 51 -6.96 -4.25 9.24
C SER A 51 -6.83 -2.91 9.97
N ILE A 52 -6.72 -1.79 9.24
CA ILE A 52 -6.72 -0.44 9.80
C ILE A 52 -8.06 -0.16 10.50
N ARG A 53 -9.19 -0.41 9.83
CA ARG A 53 -10.54 -0.23 10.40
C ARG A 53 -10.72 -0.99 11.71
N LYS A 54 -10.29 -2.26 11.75
CA LYS A 54 -10.31 -3.08 12.96
C LYS A 54 -9.40 -2.54 14.06
N TYR A 55 -8.24 -1.99 13.71
CA TYR A 55 -7.33 -1.40 14.70
C TYR A 55 -7.90 -0.14 15.36
N VAL A 56 -8.54 0.72 14.58
CA VAL A 56 -9.12 1.99 15.08
C VAL A 56 -10.52 1.83 15.68
N GLU A 57 -11.13 0.65 15.55
CA GLU A 57 -12.46 0.35 16.06
C GLU A 57 -12.55 0.62 17.57
N ASN A 58 -13.61 1.32 17.99
CA ASN A 58 -13.86 1.72 19.38
C ASN A 58 -12.76 2.57 20.05
N LYS A 59 -11.83 3.13 19.27
CA LYS A 59 -10.81 4.06 19.76
C LYS A 59 -11.17 5.50 19.40
N LYS A 60 -10.67 6.45 20.20
CA LYS A 60 -10.66 7.85 19.81
C LYS A 60 -9.62 8.02 18.70
N ILE A 61 -9.99 8.68 17.61
CA ILE A 61 -9.11 8.89 16.46
C ILE A 61 -8.79 10.38 16.27
N TRP A 62 -7.68 10.64 15.62
CA TRP A 62 -7.36 11.93 15.00
C TRP A 62 -7.15 11.72 13.50
N ILE A 63 -7.44 12.76 12.73
CA ILE A 63 -7.22 12.80 11.29
C ILE A 63 -6.38 14.04 11.00
N SER A 64 -5.31 13.87 10.23
CA SER A 64 -4.51 14.97 9.70
C SER A 64 -4.56 14.94 8.18
N ILE A 65 -4.69 16.12 7.59
CA ILE A 65 -4.58 16.31 6.14
C ILE A 65 -3.32 17.14 5.92
N ASP A 66 -2.36 16.55 5.21
CA ASP A 66 -1.10 17.19 4.87
C ASP A 66 -1.08 17.47 3.36
N GLU A 67 -1.13 18.75 3.01
CA GLU A 67 -1.00 19.22 1.64
C GLU A 67 0.47 19.51 1.33
N THR A 68 1.01 18.81 0.34
CA THR A 68 2.41 18.94 -0.07
C THR A 68 2.53 19.07 -1.58
N SER A 69 3.66 19.60 -2.04
CA SER A 69 4.04 19.55 -3.45
C SER A 69 5.12 18.50 -3.63
N ASP A 70 4.89 17.54 -4.51
CA ASP A 70 5.90 16.51 -4.76
C ASP A 70 7.05 17.01 -5.65
N VAL A 71 8.04 16.15 -5.90
CA VAL A 71 9.22 16.48 -6.71
C VAL A 71 8.90 16.81 -8.18
N GLU A 72 7.71 16.45 -8.65
CA GLU A 72 7.20 16.75 -9.99
C GLU A 72 6.31 18.00 -10.00
N GLY A 73 6.16 18.68 -8.85
CA GLY A 73 5.34 19.88 -8.70
C GLY A 73 3.84 19.62 -8.65
N ARG A 74 3.42 18.35 -8.47
CA ARG A 74 2.02 18.01 -8.27
C ARG A 74 1.61 18.38 -6.85
N TYR A 75 0.42 18.96 -6.71
CA TYR A 75 -0.20 19.15 -5.41
C TYR A 75 -0.80 17.82 -4.95
N VAL A 76 -0.41 17.38 -3.76
CA VAL A 76 -0.80 16.09 -3.19
C VAL A 76 -1.37 16.31 -1.79
N ALA A 77 -2.55 15.77 -1.51
CA ALA A 77 -3.13 15.71 -0.18
C ALA A 77 -2.98 14.30 0.41
N ASN A 78 -2.30 14.22 1.54
CA ASN A 78 -2.13 13.00 2.32
C ASN A 78 -3.11 13.00 3.48
N VAL A 79 -3.98 11.99 3.55
CA VAL A 79 -4.90 11.80 4.68
C VAL A 79 -4.31 10.76 5.61
N ILE A 80 -3.97 11.16 6.83
CA ILE A 80 -3.38 10.31 7.86
C ILE A 80 -4.40 10.15 8.99
N VAL A 81 -4.59 8.92 9.44
CA VAL A 81 -5.43 8.59 10.61
C VAL A 81 -4.57 7.97 11.71
N GLY A 82 -4.80 8.35 12.96
CA GLY A 82 -4.17 7.70 14.10
C GLY A 82 -5.08 7.61 15.30
N THR A 83 -4.67 6.85 16.32
CA THR A 83 -5.43 6.69 17.57
C THR A 83 -4.90 7.59 18.67
N LEU A 84 -5.82 8.14 19.47
CA LEU A 84 -5.52 8.89 20.68
C LEU A 84 -5.54 7.92 21.86
N GLU A 85 -4.36 7.58 22.37
CA GLU A 85 -4.18 6.67 23.51
C GLU A 85 -3.56 7.43 24.70
N ILE A 86 -3.84 6.97 25.92
CA ILE A 86 -3.56 7.74 27.15
C ILE A 86 -2.09 7.68 27.54
N SER A 87 -1.47 6.51 27.35
CA SER A 87 -0.14 6.19 27.87
C SER A 87 0.97 6.31 26.83
N GLU A 88 0.67 6.00 25.57
CA GLU A 88 1.63 5.96 24.48
C GLU A 88 1.02 6.48 23.18
N PRO A 89 1.83 7.00 22.24
CA PRO A 89 1.33 7.33 20.92
C PRO A 89 0.74 6.09 20.23
N GLY A 90 -0.52 6.17 19.85
CA GLY A 90 -1.16 5.16 19.03
C GLY A 90 -0.52 5.05 17.64
N LYS A 91 -0.82 3.95 16.92
CA LYS A 91 -0.34 3.80 15.54
C LYS A 91 -1.07 4.79 14.62
N SER A 92 -0.33 5.32 13.66
CA SER A 92 -0.85 6.13 12.56
C SER A 92 -0.70 5.41 11.22
N PHE A 93 -1.60 5.72 10.29
CA PHE A 93 -1.69 5.11 8.97
C PHE A 93 -1.98 6.17 7.92
N LEU A 94 -1.30 6.09 6.77
CA LEU A 94 -1.69 6.82 5.57
C LEU A 94 -2.92 6.12 4.96
N LEU A 95 -4.05 6.83 4.93
CA LEU A 95 -5.32 6.30 4.46
C LEU A 95 -5.56 6.60 2.98
N ASN A 96 -5.20 7.81 2.54
CA ASN A 96 -5.31 8.23 1.16
C ASN A 96 -4.16 9.18 0.79
N CYS A 97 -3.79 9.17 -0.48
CA CYS A 97 -2.83 10.07 -1.10
C CYS A 97 -3.39 10.44 -2.46
N GLU A 98 -3.85 11.68 -2.61
CA GLU A 98 -4.58 12.13 -3.78
C GLU A 98 -3.91 13.34 -4.41
N VAL A 99 -3.74 13.29 -5.74
CA VAL A 99 -3.26 14.44 -6.51
C VAL A 99 -4.44 15.39 -6.71
N LEU A 100 -4.27 16.64 -6.29
CA LEU A 100 -5.29 17.66 -6.39
C LEU A 100 -5.16 18.45 -7.71
N GLU A 101 -6.31 18.90 -8.22
CA GLU A 101 -6.34 19.95 -9.23
C GLU A 101 -6.00 21.31 -8.60
N LYS A 102 -5.37 22.17 -9.38
CA LYS A 102 -4.96 23.52 -8.96
C LYS A 102 -6.13 24.50 -8.92
#